data_AF-A0A381ML17-F1
#
_entry.id   AF-A0A381ML17-F1
#
_cell.length_a   1.000
_cell.length_b   1.000
_cell.length_c   1.000
_cell.angle_alpha   90.00
_cell.angle_beta   90.00
_cell.angle_gamma   90.00
#
_symmetry.space_group_name_H-M   'P 1'
#
loop_
_entity.id
_entity.type
_entity.pdbx_description
1 polymer ?
#
loop_
_entity_poly.entity_id
_entity_poly.type
_entity_poly.pdbx_seq_one_letter_code
_entity_poly.pdbx_strand_id
1 'polypeptide(L)'
;MGLTDLFRRETPQERIRMYKRQLDRTCRDLDRERNKLSTQERKIMMEMKKMAKQDQVDAVRIMARDLVRTRKYNQKMYRMRTQIQGVSLRMQTMQSSAQMADAMKGVTKAMRSMNKKMNIPEVQKIMREFEKQNEMMGMKEDMMNDAVDEVMDDDGMEEEETEQEIQKVMDEAGLEFRTKVGVTDTALPQKSTETQGETDEELDARLAALKASMK
;
A
#
# COMPACT_ATOMS: atom_id res chain seq x y z
N MET A 1 -45.30 -5.28 0.63
CA MET A 1 -44.34 -5.37 -0.49
C MET A 1 -45.09 -4.96 -1.74
N GLY A 2 -44.86 -3.73 -2.21
CA GLY A 2 -45.62 -3.16 -3.33
C GLY A 2 -45.12 -3.72 -4.66
N LEU A 3 -46.03 -3.85 -5.64
CA LEU A 3 -45.73 -4.27 -7.02
C LEU A 3 -44.62 -3.45 -7.71
N THR A 4 -44.24 -2.30 -7.16
CA THR A 4 -43.15 -1.45 -7.65
C THR A 4 -41.76 -2.05 -7.46
N ASP A 5 -41.57 -2.99 -6.53
CA ASP A 5 -40.26 -3.61 -6.28
C ASP A 5 -39.87 -4.64 -7.36
N LEU A 6 -40.83 -5.27 -8.05
CA LEU A 6 -40.53 -6.26 -9.09
C LEU A 6 -39.95 -5.66 -10.38
N PHE A 7 -40.12 -4.36 -10.63
CA PHE A 7 -39.62 -3.69 -11.84
C PHE A 7 -38.39 -2.81 -11.60
N ARG A 8 -37.89 -2.72 -10.35
CA ARG A 8 -36.72 -1.90 -10.02
C ARG A 8 -35.45 -2.69 -10.36
N ARG A 9 -35.01 -2.62 -11.62
CA ARG A 9 -33.67 -3.11 -11.99
C ARG A 9 -32.63 -2.30 -11.22
N GLU A 10 -31.83 -2.98 -10.42
CA GLU A 10 -30.76 -2.35 -9.65
C GLU A 10 -29.85 -1.55 -10.57
N THR A 11 -29.62 -0.30 -10.21
CA THR A 11 -28.68 0.56 -10.92
C THR A 11 -27.25 -0.01 -10.80
N PRO A 12 -26.35 0.27 -11.76
CA PRO A 12 -24.95 -0.17 -11.65
C PRO A 12 -24.28 0.25 -10.33
N GLN A 13 -24.62 1.45 -9.83
CA GLN A 13 -24.13 1.97 -8.56
C GLN A 13 -24.66 1.17 -7.36
N GLU A 14 -25.94 0.78 -7.35
CA GLU A 14 -26.50 -0.09 -6.31
C GLU A 14 -25.84 -1.47 -6.31
N ARG A 15 -25.56 -2.04 -7.49
CA ARG A 15 -24.83 -3.31 -7.61
C ARG A 15 -23.41 -3.23 -7.04
N ILE A 16 -22.65 -2.20 -7.40
CA ILE A 16 -21.30 -1.98 -6.85
C ILE A 16 -21.35 -1.90 -5.32
N ARG A 17 -22.31 -1.15 -4.76
CA ARG A 17 -22.49 -1.04 -3.31
C ARG A 17 -22.84 -2.37 -2.66
N MET A 18 -23.70 -3.18 -3.29
CA MET A 18 -24.05 -4.51 -2.80
C MET A 18 -22.83 -5.44 -2.76
N TYR A 19 -22.08 -5.53 -3.86
CA TYR A 19 -20.89 -6.37 -3.95
C TYR A 19 -19.79 -5.91 -2.99
N LYS A 20 -19.56 -4.60 -2.86
CA LYS A 20 -18.62 -4.06 -1.85
C LYS A 20 -19.00 -4.54 -0.44
N ARG A 21 -20.28 -4.47 -0.06
CA ARG A 21 -20.75 -4.99 1.24
C ARG A 21 -20.58 -6.50 1.40
N GLN A 22 -20.62 -7.26 0.31
CA GLN A 22 -20.33 -8.70 0.36
C GLN A 22 -18.83 -8.94 0.58
N LEU A 23 -17.96 -8.23 -0.14
CA LEU A 23 -16.51 -8.30 0.05
C LEU A 23 -16.11 -7.90 1.48
N ASP A 24 -16.67 -6.81 2.00
CA ASP A 24 -16.43 -6.35 3.38
C ASP A 24 -16.84 -7.41 4.43
N ARG A 25 -17.90 -8.18 4.16
CA ARG A 25 -18.30 -9.32 5.02
C ARG A 25 -17.31 -10.46 4.94
N THR A 26 -16.92 -10.86 3.73
CA THR A 26 -15.92 -11.91 3.51
C THR A 26 -14.60 -11.57 4.20
N CYS A 27 -14.14 -10.32 4.13
CA CYS A 27 -12.94 -9.88 4.87
C CYS A 27 -13.07 -10.12 6.38
N ARG A 28 -14.21 -9.76 6.98
CA ARG A 28 -14.45 -9.94 8.42
C ARG A 28 -14.49 -11.41 8.81
N ASP A 29 -15.06 -12.26 7.96
CA ASP A 29 -15.14 -13.69 8.22
C ASP A 29 -13.75 -14.35 8.11
N LEU A 30 -12.93 -13.93 7.13
CA LEU A 30 -11.53 -14.34 7.04
C LEU A 30 -10.71 -13.91 8.28
N ASP A 31 -10.89 -12.67 8.75
CA ASP A 31 -10.19 -12.18 9.95
C ASP A 31 -10.60 -12.98 11.21
N ARG A 32 -11.89 -13.32 11.34
CA ARG A 32 -12.41 -14.16 12.44
C ARG A 32 -11.84 -15.57 12.39
N GLU A 33 -11.81 -16.19 11.21
CA GLU A 33 -11.24 -17.52 11.02
C GLU A 33 -9.74 -17.52 11.33
N ARG A 34 -9.02 -16.51 10.86
CA ARG A 34 -7.60 -16.32 11.16
C ARG A 34 -7.32 -16.23 12.66
N ASN A 35 -8.13 -15.48 13.40
CA ASN A 35 -7.99 -15.36 14.85
C ASN A 35 -8.25 -16.69 15.58
N LYS A 36 -9.20 -17.50 15.10
CA LYS A 36 -9.44 -18.86 15.61
C LYS A 36 -8.23 -19.76 15.36
N LEU A 37 -7.69 -19.74 14.15
CA LEU A 37 -6.49 -20.49 13.78
C LEU A 37 -5.27 -20.10 14.61
N SER A 38 -5.05 -18.80 14.84
CA SER A 38 -3.96 -18.33 15.71
C SER A 38 -4.12 -18.78 17.17
N THR A 39 -5.35 -18.90 17.66
CA THR A 39 -5.62 -19.44 19.01
C THR A 39 -5.36 -20.95 19.06
N GLN A 40 -5.78 -21.69 18.03
CA GLN A 40 -5.49 -23.12 17.89
C GLN A 40 -3.99 -23.38 17.77
N GLU A 41 -3.26 -22.54 17.02
CA GLU A 41 -1.81 -22.61 16.87
C GLU A 41 -1.11 -22.54 18.24
N ARG A 42 -1.51 -21.60 19.10
CA ARG A 42 -0.98 -21.47 20.46
C ARG A 42 -1.26 -22.71 21.30
N LYS A 43 -2.45 -23.32 21.18
CA LYS A 43 -2.81 -24.55 21.90
C LYS A 43 -1.96 -25.74 21.45
N ILE A 44 -1.84 -25.95 20.14
CA ILE A 44 -1.01 -27.02 19.56
C ILE A 44 0.44 -26.86 20.02
N MET A 45 0.99 -25.64 20.02
CA MET A 45 2.35 -25.39 20.52
C MET A 45 2.52 -25.75 22.00
N MET A 46 1.53 -25.44 22.85
CA MET A 46 1.58 -25.83 24.27
C MET A 46 1.49 -27.34 24.47
N GLU A 47 0.64 -28.03 23.72
CA GLU A 47 0.50 -29.49 23.78
C GLU A 47 1.76 -30.20 23.26
N MET A 48 2.36 -29.71 22.17
CA MET A 48 3.64 -30.19 21.67
C MET A 48 4.73 -30.07 22.73
N LYS A 49 4.81 -28.94 23.46
CA LYS A 49 5.75 -28.76 24.57
C LYS A 49 5.51 -29.77 25.71
N LYS A 50 4.26 -30.15 25.98
CA LYS A 50 3.92 -31.16 27.00
C LYS A 50 4.31 -32.57 26.55
N MET A 51 3.96 -32.97 25.33
CA MET A 51 4.31 -34.29 24.78
C MET A 51 5.82 -34.46 24.61
N ALA A 52 6.54 -33.40 24.25
CA ALA A 52 7.99 -33.41 24.17
C ALA A 52 8.67 -33.68 25.53
N LYS A 53 8.08 -33.19 26.64
CA LYS A 53 8.56 -33.50 28.00
C LYS A 53 8.24 -34.92 28.45
N GLN A 54 7.33 -35.60 27.76
CA GLN A 54 6.93 -36.99 28.02
C GLN A 54 7.65 -37.96 27.06
N ASP A 55 8.67 -37.50 26.34
CA ASP A 55 9.43 -38.26 25.34
C ASP A 55 8.57 -38.89 24.22
N GLN A 56 7.38 -38.35 23.96
CA GLN A 56 6.48 -38.81 22.89
C GLN A 56 6.84 -38.16 21.54
N VAL A 57 8.04 -38.46 21.04
CA VAL A 57 8.61 -37.82 19.83
C VAL A 57 7.76 -38.03 18.58
N ASP A 58 7.17 -39.22 18.39
CA ASP A 58 6.34 -39.50 17.21
C ASP A 58 5.05 -38.69 17.21
N ALA A 59 4.40 -38.52 18.38
CA ALA A 59 3.22 -37.67 18.53
C ALA A 59 3.58 -36.20 18.26
N VAL A 60 4.69 -35.71 18.82
CA VAL A 60 5.20 -34.35 18.55
C VAL A 60 5.46 -34.14 17.06
N ARG A 61 6.01 -35.13 16.36
CA ARG A 61 6.27 -35.05 14.91
C ARG A 61 4.97 -34.93 14.10
N ILE A 62 3.92 -35.66 14.47
CA ILE A 62 2.60 -35.56 13.82
C ILE A 62 2.00 -34.17 14.05
N MET A 63 2.01 -33.67 15.29
CA MET A 63 1.51 -32.34 15.64
C MET A 63 2.30 -31.23 14.95
N ALA A 64 3.63 -31.36 14.84
CA ALA A 64 4.47 -30.39 14.14
C ALA A 64 4.09 -30.26 12.66
N ARG A 65 3.80 -31.38 11.98
CA ARG A 65 3.33 -31.35 10.59
C ARG A 65 1.99 -30.63 10.46
N ASP A 66 1.08 -30.88 11.40
CA ASP A 66 -0.21 -30.19 11.44
C ASP A 66 -0.03 -28.68 11.65
N LEU A 67 0.83 -28.29 12.61
CA LEU A 67 1.17 -26.89 12.87
C LEU A 67 1.70 -26.17 11.62
N VAL A 68 2.58 -26.81 10.85
CA VAL A 68 3.09 -26.25 9.59
C VAL A 68 1.96 -26.05 8.57
N ARG A 69 1.00 -26.98 8.47
CA ARG A 69 -0.18 -26.83 7.60
C ARG A 69 -1.05 -25.67 8.05
N THR A 70 -1.33 -25.55 9.35
CA THR A 70 -2.09 -24.44 9.94
C THR A 70 -1.44 -23.10 9.63
N ARG A 71 -0.11 -22.98 9.76
CA ARG A 71 0.64 -21.76 9.42
C ARG A 71 0.52 -21.40 7.94
N LYS A 72 0.71 -22.37 7.05
CA LYS A 72 0.54 -22.16 5.59
C LYS A 72 -0.88 -21.73 5.26
N TYR A 73 -1.89 -22.32 5.92
CA TYR A 73 -3.29 -21.95 5.75
C TYR A 73 -3.57 -20.52 6.25
N ASN A 74 -3.04 -20.13 7.41
CA ASN A 74 -3.13 -18.77 7.94
C ASN A 74 -2.52 -17.74 6.98
N GLN A 75 -1.32 -18.00 6.45
CA GLN A 75 -0.69 -17.14 5.44
C GLN A 75 -1.53 -17.05 4.15
N LYS A 76 -2.17 -18.16 3.72
CA LYS A 76 -3.08 -18.15 2.57
C LYS A 76 -4.31 -17.28 2.84
N MET A 77 -4.92 -17.37 4.02
CA MET A 77 -6.04 -16.52 4.41
C MET A 77 -5.65 -15.04 4.42
N TYR A 78 -4.46 -14.71 4.94
CA TYR A 78 -3.95 -13.33 4.96
C TYR A 78 -3.82 -12.76 3.54
N ARG A 79 -3.22 -13.53 2.61
CA ARG A 79 -3.12 -13.14 1.18
C ARG A 79 -4.48 -12.98 0.51
N MET A 80 -5.43 -13.88 0.77
CA MET A 80 -6.79 -13.73 0.25
C MET A 80 -7.48 -12.47 0.78
N ARG A 81 -7.31 -12.17 2.07
CA ARG A 81 -7.89 -10.98 2.71
C ARG A 81 -7.33 -9.69 2.11
N THR A 82 -6.02 -9.60 1.89
CA THR A 82 -5.41 -8.43 1.23
C THR A 82 -5.85 -8.30 -0.24
N GLN A 83 -5.96 -9.42 -0.98
CA GLN A 83 -6.51 -9.39 -2.34
C GLN A 83 -7.94 -8.86 -2.40
N ILE A 84 -8.82 -9.32 -1.49
CA ILE A 84 -10.20 -8.82 -1.42
C ILE A 84 -10.22 -7.32 -1.08
N GLN A 85 -9.36 -6.88 -0.16
CA GLN A 85 -9.21 -5.45 0.16
C GLN A 85 -8.78 -4.64 -1.07
N GLY A 86 -7.81 -5.13 -1.86
CA GLY A 86 -7.41 -4.51 -3.12
C GLY A 86 -8.55 -4.42 -4.14
N VAL A 87 -9.35 -5.49 -4.29
CA VAL A 87 -10.55 -5.45 -5.15
C VAL A 87 -11.58 -4.44 -4.65
N SER A 88 -11.80 -4.37 -3.32
CA SER A 88 -12.71 -3.37 -2.74
C SER A 88 -12.26 -1.94 -3.02
N LEU A 89 -10.94 -1.66 -2.94
CA LEU A 89 -10.38 -0.35 -3.29
C LEU A 89 -10.59 -0.04 -4.77
N ARG A 90 -10.33 -1.00 -5.67
CA ARG A 90 -10.60 -0.84 -7.12
C ARG A 90 -12.08 -0.59 -7.41
N MET A 91 -12.98 -1.23 -6.68
CA MET A 91 -14.42 -0.96 -6.81
C MET A 91 -14.79 0.45 -6.33
N GLN A 92 -14.14 0.95 -5.26
CA GLN A 92 -14.34 2.30 -4.75
C GLN A 92 -13.80 3.35 -5.72
N THR A 93 -12.60 3.16 -6.28
CA THR A 93 -12.05 4.08 -7.30
C THR A 93 -12.94 4.11 -8.53
N MET A 94 -13.39 2.94 -9.03
CA MET A 94 -14.35 2.86 -10.14
C MET A 94 -15.66 3.60 -9.84
N GLN A 95 -16.17 3.52 -8.61
CA GLN A 95 -17.36 4.27 -8.20
C GLN A 95 -17.11 5.79 -8.23
N SER A 96 -15.99 6.26 -7.70
CA SER A 96 -15.60 7.67 -7.72
C SER A 96 -15.41 8.18 -9.16
N SER A 97 -14.74 7.41 -10.03
CA SER A 97 -14.57 7.73 -11.44
C SER A 97 -15.91 7.80 -12.18
N ALA A 98 -16.84 6.89 -11.90
CA ALA A 98 -18.18 6.94 -12.48
C ALA A 98 -18.97 8.18 -12.02
N GLN A 99 -18.87 8.56 -10.74
CA GLN A 99 -19.48 9.78 -10.21
C GLN A 99 -18.88 11.04 -10.85
N MET A 100 -17.56 11.08 -11.02
CA MET A 100 -16.87 12.16 -11.72
C MET A 100 -17.33 12.26 -13.17
N ALA A 101 -17.44 11.14 -13.90
CA ALA A 101 -17.95 11.12 -15.26
C ALA A 101 -19.39 11.62 -15.36
N ASP A 102 -20.26 11.27 -14.40
CA ASP A 102 -21.64 11.77 -14.35
C ASP A 102 -21.71 13.26 -14.02
N ALA A 103 -20.86 13.76 -13.11
CA ALA A 103 -20.72 15.19 -12.83
C ALA A 103 -20.25 15.95 -14.07
N MET A 104 -19.23 15.43 -14.76
CA MET A 104 -18.72 16.02 -16.02
C MET A 104 -19.79 16.04 -17.10
N LYS A 105 -20.62 14.99 -17.26
CA LYS A 105 -21.78 15.04 -18.18
C LYS A 105 -22.75 16.18 -17.82
N GLY A 106 -22.97 16.44 -16.53
CA GLY A 106 -23.76 17.57 -16.04
C GLY A 106 -23.16 18.91 -16.44
N VAL A 107 -21.85 19.07 -16.24
CA VAL A 107 -21.08 20.26 -16.65
C VAL A 107 -21.15 20.46 -18.16
N THR A 108 -20.95 19.42 -18.97
CA THR A 108 -21.04 19.51 -20.44
C THR A 108 -22.45 19.90 -20.90
N LYS A 109 -23.51 19.40 -20.25
CA LYS A 109 -24.89 19.81 -20.55
C LYS A 109 -25.11 21.29 -20.22
N ALA A 110 -24.61 21.77 -19.09
CA ALA A 110 -24.67 23.17 -18.71
C ALA A 110 -23.90 24.06 -19.69
N MET A 111 -22.67 23.68 -20.05
CA MET A 111 -21.88 24.36 -21.07
C MET A 111 -22.56 24.37 -22.44
N ARG A 112 -23.16 23.26 -22.88
CA ARG A 112 -23.90 23.23 -24.15
C ARG A 112 -25.12 24.17 -24.12
N SER A 113 -25.83 24.24 -22.99
CA SER A 113 -26.93 25.19 -22.79
C SER A 113 -26.44 26.64 -22.80
N MET A 114 -25.28 26.91 -22.19
CA MET A 114 -24.68 28.24 -22.17
C MET A 114 -24.17 28.65 -23.56
N ASN A 115 -23.52 27.75 -24.27
CA ASN A 115 -23.04 27.97 -25.64
C ASN A 115 -24.19 28.31 -26.61
N LYS A 116 -25.37 27.72 -26.42
CA LYS A 116 -26.58 28.10 -27.18
C LYS A 116 -27.09 29.51 -26.88
N LYS A 117 -26.78 30.06 -25.70
CA LYS A 117 -27.16 31.41 -25.26
C LYS A 117 -26.03 32.43 -25.49
N MET A 118 -24.79 31.99 -25.65
CA MET A 118 -23.64 32.87 -25.91
C MET A 118 -23.81 33.53 -27.27
N ASN A 119 -23.88 34.85 -27.24
CA ASN A 119 -23.91 35.69 -28.42
C ASN A 119 -22.53 35.64 -29.08
N ILE A 120 -22.39 34.95 -30.22
CA ILE A 120 -21.11 34.75 -30.95
C ILE A 120 -20.24 36.02 -31.07
N PRO A 121 -20.78 37.24 -31.27
CA PRO A 121 -19.99 38.46 -31.32
C PRO A 121 -19.27 38.83 -30.01
N GLU A 122 -19.86 38.55 -28.84
CA GLU A 122 -19.21 38.81 -27.54
C GLU A 122 -18.05 37.83 -27.31
N VAL A 123 -18.22 36.57 -27.73
CA VAL A 123 -17.18 35.54 -27.66
C VAL A 123 -15.97 35.91 -28.51
N GLN A 124 -16.18 36.45 -29.72
CA GLN A 124 -15.09 36.92 -30.59
C GLN A 124 -14.30 38.10 -29.99
N LYS A 125 -14.94 38.93 -29.16
CA LYS A 125 -14.24 40.01 -28.45
C LYS A 125 -13.41 39.45 -27.29
N ILE A 126 -13.99 38.56 -26.50
CA ILE A 126 -13.31 37.90 -25.37
C ILE A 126 -12.13 37.04 -25.86
N MET A 127 -12.26 36.32 -26.98
CA MET A 127 -11.16 35.53 -27.54
C MET A 127 -9.95 36.40 -27.93
N ARG A 128 -10.16 37.57 -28.53
CA ARG A 128 -9.07 38.52 -28.83
C ARG A 128 -8.38 39.04 -27.57
N GLU A 129 -9.13 39.27 -26.49
CA GLU A 129 -8.56 39.68 -25.20
C GLU A 129 -7.84 38.51 -24.50
N PHE A 130 -8.35 37.28 -24.64
CA PHE A 130 -7.73 36.08 -24.09
C PHE A 130 -6.44 35.71 -24.79
N GLU A 131 -6.37 35.70 -26.13
CA GLU A 131 -5.14 35.44 -26.88
C GLU A 131 -4.00 36.35 -26.40
N LYS A 132 -4.30 37.63 -26.17
CA LYS A 132 -3.35 38.61 -25.65
C LYS A 132 -2.87 38.32 -24.22
N GLN A 133 -3.70 37.70 -23.38
CA GLN A 133 -3.34 37.30 -22.01
C GLN A 133 -2.63 35.93 -21.98
N ASN A 134 -3.05 35.00 -22.84
CA ASN A 134 -2.50 33.66 -22.90
C ASN A 134 -1.08 33.66 -23.48
N GLU A 135 -0.79 34.54 -24.44
CA GLU A 135 0.58 34.79 -24.90
C GLU A 135 1.49 35.30 -23.75
N MET A 136 0.93 36.06 -22.80
CA MET A 136 1.66 36.48 -21.59
C MET A 136 1.75 35.37 -20.53
N MET A 137 0.81 34.42 -20.49
CA MET A 137 0.78 33.34 -19.50
C MET A 137 1.58 32.10 -19.94
N GLY A 138 1.67 31.82 -21.24
CA GLY A 138 2.45 30.69 -21.77
C GLY A 138 3.92 30.75 -21.35
N MET A 139 4.49 31.94 -21.22
CA MET A 139 5.85 32.11 -20.68
C MET A 139 6.00 31.66 -19.21
N LYS A 140 4.92 31.56 -18.44
CA LYS A 140 4.94 31.09 -17.05
C LYS A 140 4.63 29.60 -16.92
N GLU A 141 3.85 29.04 -17.84
CA GLU A 141 3.43 27.64 -17.79
C GLU A 141 4.57 26.71 -18.24
N ASP A 142 5.40 27.15 -19.21
CA ASP A 142 6.66 26.47 -19.55
C ASP A 142 7.58 26.33 -18.32
N MET A 143 7.57 27.28 -17.39
CA MET A 143 8.33 27.16 -16.13
C MET A 143 7.70 26.23 -15.10
N MET A 144 6.42 25.88 -15.22
CA MET A 144 5.71 25.08 -14.23
C MET A 144 5.56 23.61 -14.64
N ASN A 145 5.50 23.31 -15.94
CA ASN A 145 5.50 21.94 -16.44
C ASN A 145 6.79 21.18 -16.08
N ASP A 146 7.95 21.86 -16.10
CA ASP A 146 9.22 21.28 -15.68
C ASP A 146 9.22 20.77 -14.21
N ALA A 147 8.33 21.30 -13.36
CA ALA A 147 8.26 20.92 -11.94
C ALA A 147 7.27 19.79 -11.64
N VAL A 148 6.33 19.51 -12.55
CA VAL A 148 5.25 18.53 -12.32
C VAL A 148 5.58 17.17 -12.92
N ASP A 149 6.33 17.14 -14.03
CA ASP A 149 6.76 15.89 -14.67
C ASP A 149 7.71 15.06 -13.77
N GLU A 150 8.36 15.68 -12.78
CA GLU A 150 9.24 14.99 -11.81
C GLU A 150 8.47 14.15 -10.77
N VAL A 151 7.14 14.29 -10.67
CA VAL A 151 6.33 13.66 -9.61
C VAL A 151 5.51 12.44 -10.09
N MET A 152 5.34 12.22 -11.41
CA MET A 152 4.32 11.29 -11.94
C MET A 152 4.81 9.94 -12.50
N ASP A 153 6.08 9.54 -12.31
CA ASP A 153 6.58 8.22 -12.74
C ASP A 153 6.16 7.09 -11.76
N ASP A 154 4.86 6.78 -11.71
CA ASP A 154 4.17 6.06 -10.62
C ASP A 154 4.22 4.51 -10.70
N ASP A 155 4.64 3.88 -11.80
CA ASP A 155 4.45 2.42 -11.97
C ASP A 155 5.55 1.55 -11.31
N GLY A 156 6.76 2.08 -11.09
CA GLY A 156 7.85 1.39 -10.37
C GLY A 156 7.84 1.66 -8.87
N MET A 157 7.12 2.71 -8.43
CA MET A 157 7.15 3.17 -7.05
C MET A 157 6.45 2.22 -6.09
N GLU A 158 5.42 1.47 -6.50
CA GLU A 158 4.65 0.65 -5.53
C GLU A 158 5.50 -0.39 -4.75
N GLU A 159 6.44 -1.08 -5.41
CA GLU A 159 7.33 -2.03 -4.72
C GLU A 159 8.37 -1.31 -3.85
N GLU A 160 8.98 -0.24 -4.36
CA GLU A 160 9.94 0.57 -3.61
C GLU A 160 9.30 1.25 -2.39
N GLU A 161 8.11 1.84 -2.55
CA GLU A 161 7.29 2.39 -1.48
C GLU A 161 6.91 1.31 -0.47
N THR A 162 6.57 0.10 -0.93
CA THR A 162 6.29 -1.02 -0.04
C THR A 162 7.53 -1.37 0.80
N GLU A 163 8.72 -1.43 0.19
CA GLU A 163 9.97 -1.66 0.91
C GLU A 163 10.32 -0.51 1.87
N GLN A 164 10.11 0.74 1.46
CA GLN A 164 10.30 1.92 2.31
C GLN A 164 9.36 1.90 3.52
N GLU A 165 8.09 1.56 3.33
CA GLU A 165 7.12 1.42 4.43
C GLU A 165 7.48 0.26 5.35
N ILE A 166 7.99 -0.86 4.81
CA ILE A 166 8.55 -1.96 5.63
C ILE A 166 9.73 -1.44 6.47
N GLN A 167 10.65 -0.68 5.87
CA GLN A 167 11.82 -0.14 6.56
C GLN A 167 11.41 0.82 7.69
N LYS A 168 10.49 1.76 7.44
CA LYS A 168 9.95 2.67 8.45
C LYS A 168 9.34 1.92 9.63
N VAL A 169 8.49 0.92 9.36
CA VAL A 169 7.85 0.11 10.40
C VAL A 169 8.88 -0.70 11.21
N MET A 170 9.91 -1.23 10.56
CA MET A 170 11.00 -1.94 11.26
C MET A 170 11.82 -1.01 12.15
N ASP A 171 12.10 0.21 11.69
CA ASP A 171 12.80 1.23 12.47
C ASP A 171 11.96 1.67 13.68
N GLU A 172 10.65 1.90 13.50
CA GLU A 172 9.73 2.18 14.60
C GLU A 172 9.65 1.03 15.60
N ALA A 173 9.52 -0.21 15.15
CA ALA A 173 9.49 -1.38 16.02
C ALA A 173 10.82 -1.58 16.78
N GLY A 174 11.95 -1.32 16.11
CA GLY A 174 13.28 -1.32 16.70
C GLY A 174 13.44 -0.23 17.76
N LEU A 175 13.00 0.99 17.48
CA LEU A 175 12.98 2.11 18.42
C LEU A 175 12.09 1.81 19.62
N GLU A 176 10.89 1.25 19.43
CA GLU A 176 10.02 0.82 20.53
C GLU A 176 10.67 -0.26 21.40
N PHE A 177 11.35 -1.24 20.79
CA PHE A 177 12.07 -2.27 21.52
C PHE A 177 13.24 -1.68 22.32
N ARG A 178 14.02 -0.78 21.72
CA ARG A 178 15.13 -0.06 22.39
C ARG A 178 14.63 0.79 23.55
N THR A 179 13.50 1.47 23.37
CA THR A 179 12.85 2.28 24.42
C THR A 179 12.36 1.40 25.57
N LYS A 180 11.81 0.21 25.29
CA LYS A 180 11.38 -0.75 26.31
C LYS A 180 12.53 -1.38 27.09
N VAL A 181 13.68 -1.61 26.46
CA VAL A 181 14.85 -2.27 27.08
C VAL A 181 15.84 -1.25 27.68
N GLY A 182 15.62 0.06 27.47
CA GLY A 182 16.43 1.12 28.08
C GLY A 182 17.83 1.25 27.50
N VAL A 183 18.07 0.74 26.28
CA VAL A 183 19.39 0.84 25.61
C VAL A 183 19.42 2.13 24.79
N THR A 184 19.69 3.24 25.46
CA THR A 184 20.03 4.52 24.85
C THR A 184 21.50 4.51 24.41
N ASP A 185 21.71 4.53 23.09
CA ASP A 185 22.96 4.76 22.33
C ASP A 185 24.32 4.70 23.04
N THR A 186 24.82 3.49 23.28
CA THR A 186 26.26 3.24 23.10
C THR A 186 26.44 1.89 22.42
N ALA A 187 27.13 1.91 21.28
CA ALA A 187 27.52 0.77 20.45
C ALA A 187 26.45 0.22 19.50
N LEU A 188 26.30 0.85 18.33
CA LEU A 188 26.69 0.24 17.05
C LEU A 188 26.61 1.32 15.95
N PRO A 189 27.57 1.38 15.01
CA PRO A 189 27.72 2.52 14.11
C PRO A 189 26.52 2.58 13.17
N GLN A 190 25.89 3.74 13.11
CA GLN A 190 25.01 4.07 12.00
C GLN A 190 25.80 3.81 10.72
N LYS A 191 25.29 2.92 9.89
CA LYS A 191 25.77 2.69 8.53
C LYS A 191 25.40 3.93 7.71
N SER A 192 26.04 5.06 8.00
CA SER A 192 26.17 6.16 7.07
C SER A 192 27.01 5.62 5.93
N THR A 193 26.32 5.29 4.86
CA THR A 193 26.85 5.13 3.50
C THR A 193 27.66 6.36 3.14
N GLU A 194 28.93 6.38 3.55
CA GLU A 194 29.95 7.34 3.12
C GLU A 194 31.31 6.85 3.63
N THR A 195 31.82 5.78 3.02
CA THR A 195 33.26 5.48 2.99
C THR A 195 33.64 5.06 1.57
N GLN A 196 33.42 5.99 0.64
CA GLN A 196 34.34 6.09 -0.49
C GLN A 196 35.60 6.75 0.05
N GLY A 197 36.71 6.01 0.12
CA GLY A 197 38.03 6.62 0.23
C GLY A 197 38.91 6.24 1.41
N GLU A 198 38.60 5.22 2.22
CA GLU A 198 39.70 4.50 2.90
C GLU A 198 40.37 3.65 1.82
N THR A 199 41.41 4.22 1.21
CA THR A 199 42.15 3.62 0.10
C THR A 199 42.68 2.26 0.53
N ASP A 200 42.58 1.27 -0.37
CA ASP A 200 43.02 -0.11 -0.16
C ASP A 200 44.47 -0.19 0.40
N GLU A 201 45.29 0.84 0.16
CA GLU A 201 46.63 0.99 0.72
C GLU A 201 46.67 1.06 2.26
N GLU A 202 45.72 1.74 2.92
CA GLU A 202 45.67 1.79 4.39
C GLU A 202 45.26 0.44 5.00
N LEU A 203 44.36 -0.28 4.32
CA LEU A 203 43.95 -1.62 4.71
C LEU A 203 45.10 -2.61 4.54
N ASP A 204 45.82 -2.56 3.43
CA ASP A 204 47.00 -3.40 3.19
C ASP A 204 48.13 -3.10 4.18
N ALA A 205 48.36 -1.83 4.52
CA ALA A 205 49.34 -1.43 5.54
C ALA A 205 48.96 -1.98 6.92
N ARG A 206 47.68 -1.89 7.32
CA ARG A 206 47.20 -2.46 8.59
C ARG A 206 47.30 -3.98 8.61
N LEU A 207 47.02 -4.65 7.50
CA LEU A 207 47.06 -6.10 7.39
C LEU A 207 48.51 -6.62 7.41
N ALA A 208 49.45 -5.87 6.83
CA ALA A 208 50.88 -6.14 6.92
C ALA A 208 51.42 -5.97 8.35
N ALA A 209 51.04 -4.89 9.04
CA ALA A 209 51.43 -4.66 10.44
C ALA A 209 50.89 -5.75 11.37
N LEU A 210 49.65 -6.19 11.17
CA LEU A 210 49.05 -7.27 11.96
C LEU A 210 49.82 -8.58 11.78
N LYS A 211 50.15 -8.94 10.53
CA LYS A 211 50.95 -10.14 10.21
C LYS A 211 52.36 -10.09 10.81
N ALA A 212 52.97 -8.91 10.92
CA ALA A 212 54.28 -8.76 11.54
C ALA A 212 54.26 -8.97 13.06
N SER A 213 53.15 -8.62 13.73
CA SER A 213 52.99 -8.83 15.18
C SER A 213 52.62 -10.26 15.60
N MET A 214 52.28 -11.12 14.64
CA MET A 214 51.96 -12.54 14.89
C MET A 214 53.13 -13.50 14.61
N LYS A 215 54.34 -12.98 14.37
CA LYS A 215 55.60 -13.76 14.39
C LYS A 215 56.43 -13.38 15.61
#